data_AF-A0A6M0CBB2-F1
#
_entry.id   AF-A0A6M0CBB2-F1
#
_cell.length_a   1.000
_cell.length_b   1.000
_cell.length_c   1.000
_cell.angle_alpha   90.00
_cell.angle_beta   90.00
_cell.angle_gamma   90.00
#
_symmetry.space_group_name_H-M   'P 1'
#
loop_
_entity.id
_entity.type
_entity.pdbx_description
1 polymer ?
#
loop_
_entity_poly.entity_id
_entity_poly.type
_entity_poly.pdbx_seq_one_letter_code
_entity_poly.pdbx_strand_id
1 'polypeptide(L)'
;KSVMADVDTIEAAQLAVEEGADFVATTLYGYTEQTITKSPPGFELLKQIVKNLEVPAICEGGIASPTMAKKAINLGANAVVVGTDITGIDSKVKAYKMEMIS
;
A
#
# COMPACT_ATOMS: atom_id res chain seq x y z
N LYS A 1 18.39 4.90 -13.44
CA LYS A 1 18.06 4.06 -12.26
C LYS A 1 16.57 4.18 -12.06
N SER A 2 15.85 3.10 -11.82
CA SER A 2 14.40 3.21 -11.65
C SER A 2 14.01 3.87 -10.32
N VAL A 3 12.88 4.58 -10.32
CA VAL A 3 12.31 5.33 -9.22
C VAL A 3 10.88 4.84 -8.96
N MET A 4 10.56 4.57 -7.70
CA MET A 4 9.20 4.26 -7.23
C MET A 4 8.70 5.42 -6.39
N ALA A 5 7.48 5.88 -6.67
CA ALA A 5 6.82 6.93 -5.90
C ALA A 5 5.88 6.32 -4.87
N ASP A 6 6.13 6.63 -3.60
CA ASP A 6 5.22 6.33 -2.49
C ASP A 6 4.13 7.40 -2.41
N VAL A 7 2.87 7.00 -2.53
CA VAL A 7 1.74 7.93 -2.63
C VAL A 7 0.58 7.54 -1.72
N ASP A 8 -0.32 8.49 -1.50
CA ASP A 8 -1.52 8.37 -0.66
C ASP A 8 -2.81 8.72 -1.42
N THR A 9 -2.72 9.32 -2.61
CA THR A 9 -3.85 9.82 -3.39
C THR A 9 -3.63 9.58 -4.88
N ILE A 10 -4.72 9.60 -5.66
CA ILE A 10 -4.63 9.42 -7.12
C ILE A 10 -3.99 10.65 -7.78
N GLU A 11 -4.21 11.84 -7.22
CA GLU A 11 -3.61 13.08 -7.68
C GLU A 11 -2.09 13.06 -7.50
N ALA A 12 -1.60 12.62 -6.34
CA ALA A 12 -0.16 12.45 -6.11
C ALA A 12 0.44 11.37 -7.02
N ALA A 13 -0.29 10.29 -7.27
CA ALA A 13 0.12 9.24 -8.20
C ALA A 13 0.28 9.76 -9.64
N GLN A 14 -0.70 10.52 -10.13
CA GLN A 14 -0.67 11.14 -11.46
C GLN A 14 0.52 12.09 -11.60
N LEU A 15 0.68 13.00 -10.64
CA LEU A 15 1.80 13.94 -10.63
C LEU A 15 3.16 13.21 -10.62
N ALA A 16 3.30 12.15 -9.82
CA ALA A 16 4.54 11.38 -9.77
C ALA A 16 4.88 10.72 -11.12
N VAL A 17 3.88 10.22 -11.84
CA VAL A 17 4.06 9.65 -13.18
C VAL A 17 4.40 10.73 -14.20
N GLU A 18 3.75 11.89 -14.14
CA GLU A 18 4.06 13.06 -14.98
C GLU A 18 5.52 13.53 -14.79
N GLU A 19 6.03 13.47 -13.56
CA GLU A 19 7.42 13.79 -13.21
C GLU A 19 8.42 12.64 -13.48
N GLY A 20 7.94 11.51 -14.03
CA GLY A 20 8.80 10.42 -14.54
C GLY A 20 9.07 9.27 -13.57
N ALA A 21 8.21 9.04 -12.57
CA ALA A 21 8.30 7.83 -11.75
C ALA A 21 8.08 6.55 -12.59
N ASP A 22 8.93 5.55 -12.40
CA ASP A 22 8.81 4.26 -13.10
C ASP A 22 7.76 3.34 -12.46
N PHE A 23 7.39 3.57 -11.20
CA PHE A 23 6.44 2.78 -10.42
C PHE A 23 5.67 3.67 -9.44
N VAL A 24 4.47 3.25 -9.05
CA VAL A 24 3.68 3.90 -7.99
C VAL A 24 3.27 2.89 -6.93
N ALA A 25 3.44 3.24 -5.66
CA ALA A 25 3.10 2.41 -4.51
C ALA A 25 2.16 3.11 -3.53
N THR A 26 1.19 2.39 -2.97
CA THR A 26 0.20 2.94 -2.01
C THR A 26 0.75 3.18 -0.59
N THR A 27 2.08 3.22 -0.44
CA THR A 27 2.81 3.16 0.83
C THR A 27 2.36 4.21 1.85
N LEU A 28 2.02 5.43 1.42
CA LEU A 28 1.65 6.53 2.31
C LEU A 28 0.15 6.59 2.63
N TYR A 29 -0.67 5.69 2.06
CA TYR A 29 -2.11 5.66 2.30
C TYR A 29 -2.44 5.38 3.77
N GLY A 30 -3.04 6.35 4.46
CA GLY A 30 -3.30 6.29 5.90
C GLY A 30 -2.21 6.92 6.77
N TYR A 31 -1.14 7.44 6.17
CA TYR A 31 0.03 8.01 6.87
C TYR A 31 0.26 9.50 6.58
N THR A 32 -0.62 10.14 5.82
CA THR A 32 -0.61 11.59 5.53
C THR A 32 -1.82 12.27 6.15
N GLU A 33 -1.77 13.60 6.31
CA GLU A 33 -2.93 14.37 6.82
C GLU A 33 -4.20 14.14 6.00
N GLN A 34 -4.09 14.06 4.67
CA GLN A 34 -5.22 13.87 3.77
C GLN A 34 -5.87 12.49 3.91
N THR A 35 -5.09 11.46 4.25
CA THR A 35 -5.57 10.08 4.34
C THR A 35 -5.58 9.49 5.74
N ILE A 36 -5.23 10.25 6.78
CA ILE A 36 -5.08 9.77 8.16
C ILE A 36 -6.34 9.09 8.74
N THR A 37 -7.52 9.44 8.21
CA THR A 37 -8.81 8.85 8.59
C THR A 37 -9.17 7.58 7.81
N LYS A 38 -8.31 7.16 6.89
CA LYS A 38 -8.47 5.96 6.05
C LYS A 38 -7.57 4.85 6.57
N SER A 39 -7.89 3.62 6.18
CA SER A 39 -7.12 2.44 6.58
C SER A 39 -6.34 1.87 5.40
N PRO A 40 -5.02 1.61 5.54
CA PRO A 40 -4.24 0.88 4.53
C PRO A 40 -4.80 -0.54 4.33
N PRO A 41 -4.56 -1.19 3.17
CA PRO A 41 -3.60 -0.86 2.12
C PRO A 41 -4.09 0.12 1.04
N GLY A 42 -5.28 0.73 1.21
CA GLY A 42 -5.82 1.63 0.18
C GLY A 42 -6.26 0.92 -1.10
N PHE A 43 -7.00 -0.19 -1.00
CA PHE A 43 -7.45 -0.97 -2.16
C PHE A 43 -8.21 -0.15 -3.22
N GLU A 44 -8.91 0.91 -2.83
CA GLU A 44 -9.60 1.76 -3.80
C GLU A 44 -8.64 2.67 -4.56
N LEU A 45 -7.62 3.21 -3.88
CA LEU A 45 -6.53 3.93 -4.53
C LEU A 45 -5.78 3.01 -5.50
N LEU A 46 -5.47 1.77 -5.10
CA LEU A 46 -4.84 0.79 -5.97
C LEU A 46 -5.63 0.60 -7.28
N LYS A 47 -6.96 0.43 -7.20
CA LYS A 47 -7.80 0.30 -8.41
C LYS A 47 -7.73 1.55 -9.29
N GLN A 48 -7.72 2.73 -8.69
CA GLN A 48 -7.60 3.99 -9.44
C GLN A 48 -6.25 4.08 -10.14
N ILE A 49 -5.15 3.71 -9.48
CA ILE A 49 -3.82 3.67 -10.08
C ILE A 49 -3.80 2.70 -11.26
N VAL A 50 -4.20 1.44 -11.03
CA VAL A 50 -4.24 0.38 -12.07
C VAL A 50 -5.10 0.78 -13.27
N LYS A 51 -6.21 1.47 -13.03
CA LYS A 51 -7.14 1.87 -14.10
C LYS A 51 -6.62 3.05 -14.91
N ASN A 52 -5.94 4.01 -14.29
CA ASN A 52 -5.69 5.32 -14.89
C ASN A 52 -4.22 5.57 -15.25
N LEU A 53 -3.27 4.78 -14.74
CA LEU A 53 -1.84 4.98 -14.97
C LEU A 53 -1.24 3.78 -15.71
N GLU A 54 -0.29 4.04 -16.60
CA GLU A 54 0.36 3.01 -17.41
C GLU A 54 1.57 2.38 -16.72
N VAL A 55 2.10 3.02 -15.67
CA VAL A 55 3.24 2.48 -14.92
C VAL A 55 2.80 1.36 -13.97
N PRO A 56 3.69 0.40 -13.63
CA PRO A 56 3.33 -0.70 -12.74
C PRO A 56 2.94 -0.20 -11.34
N ALA A 57 1.85 -0.76 -10.83
CA ALA A 57 1.27 -0.44 -9.53
C ALA A 57 1.71 -1.44 -8.47
N ILE A 58 2.18 -0.95 -7.32
CA ILE A 58 2.61 -1.76 -6.18
C ILE A 58 1.65 -1.54 -5.02
N CYS A 59 1.11 -2.61 -4.45
CA CYS A 59 0.29 -2.51 -3.25
C CYS A 59 1.19 -2.65 -2.01
N GLU A 60 1.38 -1.55 -1.30
CA GLU A 60 2.23 -1.45 -0.12
C GLU A 60 1.50 -0.75 1.04
N GLY A 61 1.85 -1.14 2.27
CA GLY A 61 1.27 -0.61 3.51
C GLY A 61 0.08 -1.44 4.01
N GLY A 62 0.05 -1.79 5.31
CA GLY A 62 -1.11 -2.43 5.96
C GLY A 62 -1.56 -3.81 5.46
N ILE A 63 -0.80 -4.49 4.59
CA ILE A 63 -1.08 -5.89 4.22
C ILE A 63 -0.83 -6.79 5.43
N ALA A 64 -1.90 -7.39 5.96
CA ALA A 64 -1.88 -8.17 7.20
C ALA A 64 -2.33 -9.64 7.03
N SER A 65 -2.44 -10.12 5.79
CA SER A 65 -2.71 -11.54 5.53
C SER A 65 -2.40 -11.94 4.07
N PRO A 66 -2.18 -13.25 3.82
CA PRO A 66 -2.10 -13.80 2.47
C PRO A 66 -3.36 -13.51 1.62
N THR A 67 -4.54 -13.51 2.24
CA THR A 67 -5.81 -13.19 1.56
C THR A 67 -5.84 -11.75 1.07
N MET A 68 -5.33 -10.80 1.87
CA MET A 68 -5.19 -9.40 1.46
C MET A 68 -4.18 -9.23 0.32
N ALA A 69 -3.03 -9.92 0.39
CA ALA A 69 -2.04 -9.91 -0.68
C ALA A 69 -2.63 -10.46 -1.99
N LYS A 70 -3.35 -11.59 -1.93
CA LYS A 70 -4.06 -12.15 -3.10
C LYS A 70 -5.11 -11.18 -3.65
N LYS A 71 -5.83 -10.47 -2.77
CA LYS A 71 -6.79 -9.44 -3.19
C LYS A 71 -6.10 -8.30 -3.95
N ALA A 72 -4.94 -7.82 -3.50
CA ALA A 72 -4.19 -6.78 -4.20
C ALA A 72 -3.79 -7.22 -5.62
N ILE A 73 -3.26 -8.44 -5.77
CA ILE A 73 -2.93 -9.01 -7.09
C ILE A 73 -4.19 -9.12 -7.98
N ASN A 74 -5.31 -9.60 -7.44
CA ASN A 74 -6.57 -9.68 -8.18
C ASN A 74 -7.13 -8.31 -8.61
N LEU A 75 -6.75 -7.23 -7.91
CA LEU A 75 -7.10 -5.85 -8.27
C LEU A 75 -6.14 -5.25 -9.31
N GLY A 76 -5.13 -6.00 -9.75
CA GLY A 76 -4.19 -5.60 -10.80
C GLY A 76 -2.86 -5.05 -10.31
N ALA A 77 -2.52 -5.18 -9.02
CA ALA A 77 -1.18 -4.86 -8.55
C ALA A 77 -0.13 -5.74 -9.25
N ASN A 78 0.95 -5.15 -9.74
CA ASN A 78 2.08 -5.86 -10.32
C ASN A 78 2.91 -6.59 -9.25
N ALA A 79 2.95 -6.04 -8.04
CA ALA A 79 3.55 -6.67 -6.87
C ALA A 79 2.87 -6.20 -5.57
N VAL A 80 3.16 -6.92 -4.48
CA VAL A 80 2.69 -6.58 -3.13
C VAL A 80 3.91 -6.56 -2.20
N VAL A 81 4.03 -5.49 -1.42
CA VAL A 81 5.07 -5.34 -0.40
C VAL A 81 4.46 -5.59 0.98
N VAL A 82 5.07 -6.50 1.74
CA VAL A 82 4.60 -6.88 3.08
C VAL A 82 5.74 -6.68 4.08
N GLY A 83 5.60 -5.67 4.93
CA GLY A 83 6.53 -5.36 6.01
C GLY A 83 6.09 -5.98 7.33
N THR A 84 5.36 -5.20 8.14
CA THR A 84 4.99 -5.52 9.53
C THR A 84 4.45 -6.92 9.75
N ASP A 85 3.65 -7.45 8.81
CA ASP A 85 3.06 -8.80 8.95
C ASP A 85 4.07 -9.94 8.78
N ILE A 86 5.25 -9.72 8.19
CA ILE A 86 6.29 -10.75 8.04
C ILE A 86 7.50 -10.44 8.91
N THR A 87 8.02 -9.21 8.85
CA THR A 87 9.28 -8.83 9.51
C THR A 87 9.08 -8.01 10.78
N GLY A 88 7.87 -7.51 11.03
CA GLY A 88 7.52 -6.73 12.23
C GLY A 88 7.18 -7.59 13.45
N ILE A 89 8.10 -8.47 13.86
CA ILE A 89 7.85 -9.45 14.92
C ILE A 89 7.39 -8.81 16.25
N ASP A 90 7.94 -7.65 16.61
CA ASP A 90 7.56 -6.94 17.83
C ASP A 90 6.09 -6.49 17.81
N SER A 91 5.61 -6.01 16.66
CA SER A 91 4.20 -5.63 16.47
C SER A 91 3.30 -6.85 16.57
N LYS A 92 3.72 -8.00 16.03
CA LYS A 92 2.98 -9.26 16.19
C LYS A 92 2.90 -9.68 17.66
N VAL A 93 4.02 -9.69 18.38
CA VAL A 93 4.03 -10.03 19.81
C VAL A 93 3.11 -9.10 20.62
N LYS A 94 3.13 -7.79 20.33
CA LYS A 94 2.23 -6.83 20.99
C LYS A 94 0.75 -7.15 20.73
N ALA A 95 0.39 -7.48 19.49
CA ALA A 95 -0.98 -7.85 19.14
C ALA A 95 -1.45 -9.10 19.90
N TYR A 96 -0.62 -10.14 19.96
CA TYR A 96 -0.91 -11.35 20.76
C TYR A 96 -1.12 -11.02 22.25
N LYS A 97 -0.25 -10.18 22.83
CA LYS A 97 -0.37 -9.77 24.23
C LYS A 97 -1.67 -9.01 24.50
N MET A 98 -2.07 -8.11 23.60
CA MET A 98 -3.30 -7.34 23.75
C MET A 98 -4.53 -8.25 23.75
N GLU A 99 -4.60 -9.19 22.80
CA GLU A 99 -5.73 -10.12 22.67
C GLU A 99 -5.82 -11.12 23.84
N MET A 100 -4.68 -11.53 24.40
CA MET A 100 -4.66 -12.46 25.54
C MET A 100 -5.09 -11.82 26.87
N ILE A 101 -5.05 -10.48 26.96
CA ILE A 101 -5.30 -9.73 28.20
C ILE A 101 -6.65 -8.99 28.14
N SER A 102 -7.28 -8.89 26.96
CA SER A 102 -8.65 -8.41 26.77
C SER A 102 -9.69 -9.46 27.14
#